data_AF-A0A077HHC5-F1
#
_entry.id   AF-A0A077HHC5-F1
#
_cell.length_a   1.000
_cell.length_b   1.000
_cell.length_c   1.000
_cell.angle_alpha   90.00
_cell.angle_beta   90.00
_cell.angle_gamma   90.00
#
_symmetry.space_group_name_H-M   'P 1'
#
loop_
_entity.id
_entity.type
_entity.pdbx_description
1 polymer ?
#
loop_
_entity_poly.entity_id
_entity_poly.type
_entity_poly.pdbx_seq_one_letter_code
_entity_poly.pdbx_strand_id
1 'polypeptide(L)'
;MLTETQWREERAHIDRVVETDGEWVGILDGEGEPLWELEAFEYDVSTRNLDVTEGTLTVPVVTGDGTFHPLVTAFFGAGFGTDAGAILQPGENLGYMLCVQKPGGIEGRMVSTISYPTLEPGPDGEPATLTFETMELLGELNFVLAASIPDTWGAQPFERWDADQGGVYKVARELSPVEIATTSWVLTTAPKQQGSIDVRHVVSGPAVQRISEVIQDSLDAADRLDGTLEDPAFVVSPGEGDSPVVRIARRDDPVWGTVAETARLAGVELSARLWWPGDAPVPTLKGEQQWQKAMGVIRVKAES
;
A
#
# COMPACT_ATOMS: atom_id res chain seq x y z
N MET A 1 14.83 4.45 -8.43
CA MET A 1 14.82 3.20 -9.19
C MET A 1 16.21 2.59 -9.30
N LEU A 2 16.42 1.55 -8.51
CA LEU A 2 17.60 0.68 -8.53
C LEU A 2 17.64 -0.13 -9.82
N THR A 3 18.85 -0.34 -10.33
CA THR A 3 19.11 -1.25 -11.46
C THR A 3 19.06 -2.71 -11.01
N GLU A 4 18.96 -3.65 -11.95
CA GLU A 4 19.00 -5.10 -11.66
C GLU A 4 20.25 -5.51 -10.86
N THR A 5 21.40 -4.91 -11.16
CA THR A 5 22.65 -5.16 -10.41
C THR A 5 22.54 -4.64 -8.98
N GLN A 6 22.02 -3.42 -8.80
CA GLN A 6 21.85 -2.84 -7.47
C GLN A 6 20.85 -3.66 -6.63
N TRP A 7 19.72 -4.10 -7.22
CA TRP A 7 18.78 -5.00 -6.54
C TRP A 7 19.44 -6.28 -6.04
N ARG A 8 20.34 -6.86 -6.84
CA ARG A 8 21.07 -8.06 -6.48
C ARG A 8 22.05 -7.83 -5.33
N GLU A 9 22.75 -6.68 -5.34
CA GLU A 9 23.68 -6.28 -4.29
C GLU A 9 22.95 -6.01 -2.97
N GLU A 10 21.86 -5.23 -3.01
CA GLU A 10 21.03 -4.93 -1.84
C GLU A 10 20.46 -6.21 -1.24
N ARG A 11 19.90 -7.10 -2.06
CA ARG A 11 19.36 -8.37 -1.57
C ARG A 11 20.43 -9.28 -0.97
N ALA A 12 21.60 -9.39 -1.61
CA ALA A 12 22.68 -10.17 -1.05
C ALA A 12 23.16 -9.63 0.31
N HIS A 13 23.14 -8.30 0.48
CA HIS A 13 23.41 -7.67 1.75
C HIS A 13 22.32 -8.00 2.79
N ILE A 14 21.05 -7.80 2.46
CA ILE A 14 19.89 -8.06 3.34
C ILE A 14 19.84 -9.52 3.76
N ASP A 15 19.96 -10.46 2.82
CA ASP A 15 19.94 -11.90 3.09
C ASP A 15 21.07 -12.30 4.04
N ARG A 16 22.26 -11.70 3.88
CA ARG A 16 23.39 -11.91 4.79
C ARG A 16 23.10 -11.39 6.19
N VAL A 17 22.52 -10.19 6.33
CA VAL A 17 22.15 -9.64 7.65
C VAL A 17 21.08 -10.51 8.33
N VAL A 18 20.08 -10.96 7.58
CA VAL A 18 19.05 -11.88 8.10
C VAL A 18 19.66 -13.21 8.55
N GLU A 19 20.64 -13.73 7.81
CA GLU A 19 21.35 -14.97 8.19
C GLU A 19 22.21 -14.80 9.45
N THR A 20 22.88 -13.64 9.62
CA THR A 20 23.76 -13.40 10.77
C THR A 20 23.03 -12.96 12.02
N ASP A 21 22.05 -12.06 11.87
CA ASP A 21 21.47 -11.29 12.97
C ASP A 21 20.01 -11.71 13.23
N GLY A 22 19.42 -12.50 12.32
CA GLY A 22 18.08 -13.06 12.43
C GLY A 22 16.98 -12.17 11.85
N GLU A 23 17.27 -10.90 11.58
CA GLU A 23 16.39 -9.98 10.86
C GLU A 23 17.18 -8.81 10.28
N TRP A 24 16.66 -8.23 9.21
CA TRP A 24 17.10 -6.94 8.70
C TRP A 24 15.95 -5.94 8.87
N VAL A 25 16.26 -4.73 9.35
CA VAL A 25 15.28 -3.67 9.51
C VAL A 25 15.77 -2.42 8.82
N GLY A 26 14.95 -1.88 7.94
CA GLY A 26 15.31 -0.72 7.17
C GLY A 26 14.12 0.12 6.73
N ILE A 27 14.46 1.30 6.26
CA ILE A 27 13.55 2.27 5.67
C ILE A 27 13.60 2.11 4.15
N LEU A 28 12.43 2.04 3.54
CA LEU A 28 12.25 2.08 2.10
C LEU A 28 11.70 3.45 1.67
N ASP A 29 11.93 3.80 0.42
CA ASP A 29 11.24 4.93 -0.23
C ASP A 29 9.78 4.59 -0.56
N GLY A 30 9.04 5.54 -1.15
CA GLY A 30 7.64 5.35 -1.55
C GLY A 30 7.42 4.32 -2.66
N GLU A 31 8.48 3.91 -3.34
CA GLU A 31 8.44 2.89 -4.38
C GLU A 31 8.85 1.51 -3.84
N GLY A 32 9.19 1.39 -2.55
CA GLY A 32 9.58 0.14 -1.92
C GLY A 32 11.06 -0.23 -2.09
N GLU A 33 11.91 0.72 -2.48
CA GLU A 33 13.35 0.52 -2.60
C GLU A 33 14.05 0.78 -1.26
N PRO A 34 14.99 -0.09 -0.83
CA PRO A 34 15.79 0.15 0.37
C PRO A 34 16.56 1.47 0.29
N LEU A 35 16.41 2.30 1.33
CA LEU A 35 17.15 3.56 1.48
C LEU A 35 18.19 3.49 2.59
N TRP A 36 17.76 3.04 3.78
CA TRP A 36 18.60 3.05 4.99
C TRP A 36 18.36 1.79 5.80
N GLU A 37 19.44 1.15 6.24
CA GLU A 37 19.39 0.18 7.33
C GLU A 37 19.33 0.95 8.67
N LEU A 38 18.53 0.48 9.61
CA LEU A 38 18.40 1.10 10.93
C LEU A 38 19.29 0.39 11.95
N GLU A 39 20.03 1.17 12.73
CA GLU A 39 20.78 0.70 13.89
C GLU A 39 20.18 1.33 15.16
N ALA A 40 19.95 0.53 16.22
CA ALA A 40 19.39 0.97 17.51
C ALA A 40 18.01 1.66 17.45
N PHE A 41 16.96 0.85 17.48
CA PHE A 41 15.57 1.28 17.38
C PHE A 41 14.68 0.35 18.21
N GLU A 42 13.49 0.83 18.56
CA GLU A 42 12.41 -0.01 19.08
C GLU A 42 11.31 -0.03 18.03
N TYR A 43 10.75 -1.21 17.77
CA TYR A 43 9.64 -1.32 16.84
C TYR A 43 8.65 -2.38 17.32
N ASP A 44 7.38 -2.12 17.04
CA ASP A 44 6.32 -3.11 17.14
C ASP A 44 5.61 -3.14 15.79
N VAL A 45 6.00 -4.07 14.94
CA VAL A 45 5.24 -4.39 13.73
C VAL A 45 4.84 -5.84 13.78
N SER A 46 3.56 -6.08 13.51
CA SER A 46 3.04 -7.42 13.32
C SER A 46 2.30 -7.45 12.00
N THR A 47 2.14 -8.64 11.43
CA THR A 47 1.15 -8.87 10.38
C THR A 47 0.17 -9.87 10.96
N ARG A 48 -1.10 -9.49 11.08
CA ARG A 48 -2.15 -10.41 11.53
C ARG A 48 -3.05 -10.74 10.37
N ASN A 49 -3.32 -12.02 10.23
CA ASN A 49 -4.25 -12.53 9.25
C ASN A 49 -5.63 -11.90 9.54
N LEU A 50 -6.25 -11.28 8.53
CA LEU A 50 -7.60 -10.68 8.56
C LEU A 50 -7.80 -9.35 9.29
N ASP A 51 -6.74 -8.68 9.77
CA ASP A 51 -6.87 -7.36 10.38
C ASP A 51 -5.77 -6.42 9.91
N VAL A 52 -6.10 -5.15 9.69
CA VAL A 52 -5.07 -4.14 9.37
C VAL A 52 -4.41 -3.76 10.68
N THR A 53 -3.14 -4.12 10.83
CA THR A 53 -2.40 -3.82 12.06
C THR A 53 -1.69 -2.48 11.96
N GLU A 54 -1.79 -1.72 13.04
CA GLU A 54 -0.94 -0.57 13.32
C GLU A 54 0.31 -1.04 14.08
N GLY A 55 1.39 -0.30 13.90
CA GLY A 55 2.65 -0.56 14.58
C GLY A 55 3.36 0.72 14.97
N THR A 56 4.48 0.60 15.67
CA THR A 56 5.31 1.75 16.04
C THR A 56 6.76 1.55 15.65
N LEU A 57 7.44 2.66 15.39
CA LEU A 57 8.89 2.74 15.24
C LEU A 57 9.40 3.91 16.07
N THR A 58 10.35 3.65 16.96
CA THR A 58 11.01 4.67 17.77
C THR A 58 12.49 4.68 17.46
N VAL A 59 13.00 5.85 17.07
CA VAL A 59 14.41 6.10 16.79
C VAL A 59 14.94 7.26 17.63
N PRO A 60 16.23 7.29 17.97
CA PRO A 60 16.82 8.45 18.61
C PRO A 60 16.89 9.63 17.63
N VAL A 61 16.74 10.86 18.14
CA VAL A 61 16.91 12.08 17.33
C VAL A 61 18.36 12.26 16.90
N VAL A 62 19.29 11.91 17.80
CA VAL A 62 20.73 11.98 17.59
C VAL A 62 21.32 10.57 17.65
N THR A 63 22.06 10.18 16.63
CA THR A 63 22.76 8.88 16.57
C THR A 63 23.94 8.86 17.54
N GLY A 64 24.49 7.67 17.81
CA GLY A 64 25.59 7.51 18.78
C GLY A 64 26.88 8.28 18.44
N ASP A 65 27.02 8.72 17.20
CA ASP A 65 28.13 9.56 16.72
C ASP A 65 27.89 11.08 16.86
N GLY A 66 26.72 11.48 17.39
CA GLY A 66 26.37 12.89 17.64
C GLY A 66 25.74 13.61 16.44
N THR A 67 25.41 12.89 15.36
CA THR A 67 24.71 13.47 14.19
C THR A 67 23.20 13.26 14.28
N PHE A 68 22.40 14.04 13.53
CA PHE A 68 20.95 13.81 13.49
C PHE A 68 20.65 12.51 12.74
N HIS A 69 19.71 11.72 13.27
CA HIS A 69 19.26 10.51 12.60
C HIS A 69 18.69 10.86 11.22
N PRO A 70 18.99 10.09 10.14
CA PRO A 70 18.55 10.41 8.78
C PRO A 70 17.04 10.67 8.65
N LEU A 71 16.22 9.91 9.38
CA LEU A 71 14.76 10.12 9.44
C LEU A 71 14.36 11.50 10.00
N VAL A 72 15.11 12.07 10.94
CA VAL A 72 14.84 13.42 11.45
C VAL A 72 15.02 14.44 10.32
N THR A 73 16.13 14.34 9.58
CA THR A 73 16.37 15.22 8.42
C THR A 73 15.35 14.98 7.31
N ALA A 74 14.94 13.73 7.09
CA ALA A 74 13.97 13.37 6.07
C ALA A 74 12.58 13.98 6.31
N PHE A 75 12.13 14.05 7.58
CA PHE A 75 10.79 14.54 7.93
C PHE A 75 10.74 16.01 8.38
N PHE A 76 11.83 16.55 8.92
CA PHE A 76 11.88 17.94 9.44
C PHE A 76 12.88 18.85 8.72
N GLY A 77 13.53 18.33 7.67
CA GLY A 77 14.51 19.07 6.87
C GLY A 77 15.85 19.29 7.56
N ALA A 78 16.81 19.83 6.79
CA ALA A 78 18.18 20.08 7.25
C ALA A 78 18.30 21.23 8.29
N GLY A 79 17.26 22.04 8.47
CA GLY A 79 17.21 23.16 9.42
C GLY A 79 16.72 22.81 10.82
N PHE A 80 16.46 21.52 11.09
CA PHE A 80 15.98 21.07 12.39
C PHE A 80 16.97 21.45 13.50
N GLY A 81 16.49 22.18 14.52
CA GLY A 81 17.29 22.63 15.66
C GLY A 81 18.19 23.86 15.41
N THR A 82 18.25 24.41 14.19
CA THR A 82 19.14 25.54 13.86
C THR A 82 18.43 26.87 13.64
N ASP A 83 17.12 26.86 13.40
CA ASP A 83 16.36 28.07 13.08
C ASP A 83 15.93 28.84 14.33
N ALA A 84 16.38 30.09 14.43
CA ALA A 84 16.05 31.02 15.53
C ALA A 84 14.55 31.35 15.69
N GLY A 85 13.69 30.85 14.80
CA GLY A 85 12.24 31.06 14.80
C GLY A 85 11.40 29.85 15.27
N ALA A 86 12.00 28.69 15.56
CA ALA A 86 11.30 27.48 16.00
C ALA A 86 10.17 27.00 15.07
N ILE A 87 10.26 27.28 13.77
CA ILE A 87 9.29 26.78 12.77
C ILE A 87 9.84 25.48 12.19
N LEU A 88 9.14 24.38 12.43
CA LEU A 88 9.44 23.10 11.78
C LEU A 88 9.08 23.22 10.30
N GLN A 89 10.06 22.93 9.44
CA GLN A 89 9.82 22.82 8.00
C GLN A 89 9.52 21.34 7.69
N PRO A 90 8.36 21.03 7.09
CA PRO A 90 8.09 19.66 6.69
C PRO A 90 9.12 19.22 5.63
N GLY A 91 9.60 18.00 5.76
CA GLY A 91 10.44 17.35 4.76
C GLY A 91 9.73 17.20 3.41
N GLU A 92 10.52 16.99 2.36
CA GLU A 92 10.02 16.99 0.97
C GLU A 92 9.34 15.67 0.55
N ASN A 93 9.54 14.58 1.30
CA ASN A 93 8.99 13.25 1.00
C ASN A 93 8.26 12.66 2.21
N LEU A 94 7.02 12.21 2.01
CA LEU A 94 6.16 11.63 3.06
C LEU A 94 5.88 10.13 2.86
N GLY A 95 6.40 9.50 1.80
CA GLY A 95 6.09 8.11 1.44
C GLY A 95 7.06 7.07 1.99
N TYR A 96 7.66 7.25 3.17
CA TYR A 96 8.61 6.24 3.68
C TYR A 96 7.88 5.00 4.19
N MET A 97 8.53 3.84 4.05
CA MET A 97 8.04 2.58 4.61
C MET A 97 9.06 1.98 5.56
N LEU A 98 8.58 1.34 6.63
CA LEU A 98 9.38 0.47 7.47
C LEU A 98 9.30 -0.94 6.90
N CYS A 99 10.45 -1.58 6.73
CA CYS A 99 10.55 -2.97 6.33
C CYS A 99 11.33 -3.77 7.37
N VAL A 100 10.73 -4.86 7.83
CA VAL A 100 11.36 -5.86 8.68
C VAL A 100 11.39 -7.16 7.90
N GLN A 101 12.59 -7.61 7.52
CA GLN A 101 12.82 -8.87 6.84
C GLN A 101 13.31 -9.91 7.85
N LYS A 102 12.51 -10.96 8.04
CA LYS A 102 12.87 -12.17 8.80
C LYS A 102 13.18 -13.33 7.86
N PRO A 103 13.73 -14.47 8.34
CA PRO A 103 13.94 -15.64 7.50
C PRO A 103 12.63 -16.10 6.83
N GLY A 104 12.72 -16.61 5.60
CA GLY A 104 11.56 -17.06 4.81
C GLY A 104 11.30 -16.27 3.53
N GLY A 105 12.21 -15.38 3.13
CA GLY A 105 12.07 -14.57 1.91
C GLY A 105 10.87 -13.65 1.99
N ILE A 106 10.08 -13.57 0.92
CA ILE A 106 8.86 -12.73 0.88
C ILE A 106 7.87 -13.04 2.01
N GLU A 107 7.81 -14.28 2.51
CA GLU A 107 6.93 -14.65 3.64
C GLU A 107 7.38 -14.03 4.97
N GLY A 108 8.69 -13.82 5.13
CA GLY A 108 9.29 -13.20 6.30
C GLY A 108 9.32 -11.67 6.22
N ARG A 109 8.89 -11.08 5.11
CA ARG A 109 8.94 -9.62 4.89
C ARG A 109 7.66 -8.97 5.38
N MET A 110 7.80 -8.09 6.36
CA MET A 110 6.74 -7.25 6.91
C MET A 110 7.04 -5.81 6.53
N VAL A 111 6.08 -5.15 5.89
CA VAL A 111 6.22 -3.77 5.45
C VAL A 111 5.03 -2.97 5.90
N SER A 112 5.31 -1.79 6.44
CA SER A 112 4.30 -0.84 6.91
C SER A 112 4.64 0.56 6.40
N THR A 113 3.64 1.31 5.96
CA THR A 113 3.78 2.74 5.64
C THR A 113 3.97 3.53 6.93
N ILE A 114 4.91 4.48 6.91
CA ILE A 114 5.23 5.33 8.06
C ILE A 114 4.33 6.57 8.01
N SER A 115 3.66 6.85 9.12
CA SER A 115 2.82 8.03 9.27
C SER A 115 3.62 9.23 9.80
N TYR A 116 2.92 10.30 10.23
CA TYR A 116 3.58 11.50 10.74
C TYR A 116 4.33 11.22 12.06
N PRO A 117 5.58 11.70 12.20
CA PRO A 117 6.33 11.54 13.43
C PRO A 117 5.79 12.37 14.59
N THR A 118 5.89 11.82 15.79
CA THR A 118 5.77 12.54 17.07
C THR A 118 7.15 12.69 17.70
N LEU A 119 7.50 13.94 18.07
CA LEU A 119 8.74 14.27 18.74
C LEU A 119 8.55 14.25 20.25
N GLU A 120 9.37 13.47 20.94
CA GLU A 120 9.30 13.31 22.39
C GLU A 120 10.49 14.00 23.09
N PRO A 121 10.23 14.77 24.16
CA PRO A 121 11.27 15.45 24.90
C PRO A 121 12.05 14.48 25.80
N GLY A 122 13.36 14.71 25.88
CA GLY A 122 14.25 14.12 26.87
C GLY A 122 14.07 14.72 28.26
N PRO A 123 14.87 14.24 29.24
CA PRO A 123 14.77 14.66 30.63
C PRO A 123 14.92 16.18 30.85
N ASP A 124 15.70 16.86 30.02
CA ASP A 124 15.98 18.30 30.12
C ASP A 124 15.13 19.13 29.13
N GLY A 125 14.15 18.51 28.45
CA GLY A 125 13.21 19.17 27.54
C GLY A 125 13.69 19.33 26.10
N GLU A 126 14.88 18.82 25.78
CA GLU A 126 15.42 18.73 24.43
C GLU A 126 14.77 17.60 23.62
N PRO A 127 14.64 17.72 22.30
CA PRO A 127 14.20 16.59 21.46
C PRO A 127 15.12 15.37 21.61
N ALA A 128 14.58 14.23 22.04
CA ALA A 128 15.39 13.04 22.31
C ALA A 128 15.01 11.85 21.44
N THR A 129 13.71 11.56 21.32
CA THR A 129 13.18 10.41 20.57
C THR A 129 12.16 10.84 19.54
N LEU A 130 12.11 10.09 18.45
CA LEU A 130 11.14 10.24 17.38
C LEU A 130 10.34 8.95 17.26
N THR A 131 9.03 9.05 17.48
CA THR A 131 8.11 7.92 17.40
C THR A 131 7.22 8.10 16.17
N PHE A 132 7.14 7.07 15.35
CA PHE A 132 6.27 6.98 14.20
C PHE A 132 5.20 5.93 14.45
N GLU A 133 3.96 6.24 14.08
CA GLU A 133 2.97 5.20 13.88
C GLU A 133 3.16 4.63 12.47
N THR A 134 2.83 3.36 12.30
CA THR A 134 2.95 2.67 11.03
C THR A 134 1.67 1.92 10.73
N MET A 135 1.35 1.76 9.45
CA MET A 135 0.19 1.00 8.98
C MET A 135 0.66 -0.12 8.05
N GLU A 136 0.26 -1.36 8.29
CA GLU A 136 0.59 -2.47 7.38
C GLU A 136 0.17 -2.16 5.94
N LEU A 137 0.93 -2.63 4.93
CA LEU A 137 0.60 -2.47 3.50
C LEU A 137 -0.83 -2.89 3.12
N LEU A 138 -1.45 -3.82 3.84
CA LEU A 138 -2.84 -4.22 3.57
C LEU A 138 -3.81 -3.05 3.82
N GLY A 139 -3.45 -2.14 4.74
CA GLY A 139 -4.17 -0.93 5.07
C GLY A 139 -4.32 0.04 3.89
N GLU A 140 -3.46 -0.05 2.88
CA GLU A 140 -3.56 0.76 1.65
C GLU A 140 -4.89 0.53 0.90
N LEU A 141 -5.53 -0.63 1.11
CA LEU A 141 -6.89 -0.89 0.61
C LEU A 141 -7.98 -0.01 1.23
N ASN A 142 -7.67 0.79 2.27
CA ASN A 142 -8.58 1.81 2.79
C ASN A 142 -8.58 3.09 1.94
N PHE A 143 -7.54 3.32 1.13
CA PHE A 143 -7.41 4.52 0.30
C PHE A 143 -7.86 4.31 -1.15
N VAL A 144 -8.02 3.05 -1.58
CA VAL A 144 -8.58 2.69 -2.88
C VAL A 144 -10.08 2.44 -2.74
N LEU A 145 -10.88 3.00 -3.65
CA LEU A 145 -12.33 2.79 -3.68
C LEU A 145 -12.69 1.51 -4.42
N ALA A 146 -13.66 0.75 -3.91
CA ALA A 146 -14.21 -0.43 -4.55
C ALA A 146 -15.08 -0.04 -5.76
N ALA A 147 -14.42 0.26 -6.87
CA ALA A 147 -15.03 0.80 -8.08
C ALA A 147 -16.20 -0.09 -8.54
N SER A 148 -17.40 0.48 -8.50
CA SER A 148 -18.63 -0.22 -8.85
C SER A 148 -18.80 -0.42 -10.36
N ILE A 149 -18.12 0.42 -11.16
CA ILE A 149 -18.01 0.35 -12.62
C ILE A 149 -16.54 0.61 -13.02
N PRO A 150 -15.62 -0.33 -12.74
CA PRO A 150 -14.17 -0.09 -12.86
C PRO A 150 -13.72 0.25 -14.29
N ASP A 151 -14.41 -0.25 -15.31
CA ASP A 151 -14.05 -0.04 -16.73
C ASP A 151 -14.28 1.40 -17.22
N THR A 152 -15.09 2.20 -16.52
CA THR A 152 -15.41 3.58 -16.94
C THR A 152 -14.50 4.61 -16.29
N TRP A 153 -13.80 4.23 -15.21
CA TRP A 153 -12.85 5.08 -14.53
C TRP A 153 -11.61 5.29 -15.42
N GLY A 154 -11.27 6.55 -15.68
CA GLY A 154 -10.20 6.93 -16.61
C GLY A 154 -10.58 6.92 -18.09
N ALA A 155 -11.84 6.61 -18.45
CA ALA A 155 -12.29 6.65 -19.83
C ALA A 155 -12.53 8.08 -20.36
N GLN A 156 -12.78 9.04 -19.46
CA GLN A 156 -12.95 10.46 -19.78
C GLN A 156 -11.64 11.22 -19.48
N PRO A 157 -11.25 12.16 -20.35
CA PRO A 157 -10.06 12.97 -20.11
C PRO A 157 -10.25 13.88 -18.89
N PHE A 158 -9.14 14.24 -18.26
CA PHE A 158 -9.15 15.35 -17.30
C PHE A 158 -9.43 16.66 -18.02
N GLU A 159 -10.38 17.42 -17.48
CA GLU A 159 -10.73 18.74 -17.96
C GLU A 159 -10.36 19.79 -16.93
N ARG A 160 -10.03 21.00 -17.41
CA ARG A 160 -9.80 22.15 -16.54
C ARG A 160 -11.13 22.73 -16.08
N TRP A 161 -11.32 22.76 -14.78
CA TRP A 161 -12.50 23.31 -14.12
C TRP A 161 -12.10 24.56 -13.33
N ASP A 162 -12.75 25.68 -13.61
CA ASP A 162 -12.57 26.93 -12.87
C ASP A 162 -13.65 27.12 -11.78
N ALA A 163 -14.67 26.26 -11.74
CA ALA A 163 -15.77 26.31 -10.76
C ALA A 163 -16.48 24.96 -10.59
N ASP A 164 -17.24 24.80 -9.50
CA ASP A 164 -18.22 23.73 -9.27
C ASP A 164 -19.52 24.26 -8.66
N GLN A 165 -20.38 23.37 -8.13
CA GLN A 165 -21.62 23.75 -7.45
C GLN A 165 -21.40 24.60 -6.18
N GLY A 166 -20.20 24.57 -5.59
CA GLY A 166 -19.78 25.38 -4.46
C GLY A 166 -19.25 26.77 -4.83
N GLY A 167 -19.00 27.02 -6.12
CA GLY A 167 -18.60 28.32 -6.65
C GLY A 167 -17.29 28.28 -7.45
N VAL A 168 -16.71 29.47 -7.67
CA VAL A 168 -15.47 29.63 -8.46
C VAL A 168 -14.26 29.29 -7.60
N TYR A 169 -13.36 28.47 -8.15
CA TYR A 169 -12.11 28.13 -7.47
C TYR A 169 -11.12 29.29 -7.51
N LYS A 170 -10.30 29.44 -6.45
CA LYS A 170 -9.16 30.37 -6.47
C LYS A 170 -8.06 29.93 -7.44
N VAL A 171 -7.91 28.61 -7.60
CA VAL A 171 -6.97 27.96 -8.52
C VAL A 171 -7.77 26.91 -9.27
N ALA A 172 -7.70 26.94 -10.60
CA ALA A 172 -8.36 25.95 -11.45
C ALA A 172 -7.86 24.54 -11.13
N ARG A 173 -8.73 23.56 -11.29
CA ARG A 173 -8.46 22.15 -11.00
C ARG A 173 -8.56 21.34 -12.28
N GLU A 174 -7.78 20.28 -12.39
CA GLU A 174 -7.97 19.27 -13.42
C GLU A 174 -8.81 18.14 -12.82
N LEU A 175 -9.99 17.91 -13.38
CA LEU A 175 -10.96 16.95 -12.85
C LEU A 175 -11.45 16.05 -13.99
N SER A 176 -11.63 14.77 -13.71
CA SER A 176 -12.30 13.81 -14.59
C SER A 176 -13.50 13.21 -13.86
N PRO A 177 -14.67 13.05 -14.50
CA PRO A 177 -15.80 12.40 -13.88
C PRO A 177 -15.53 10.90 -13.67
N VAL A 178 -15.91 10.39 -12.50
CA VAL A 178 -15.97 8.95 -12.21
C VAL A 178 -17.42 8.51 -12.14
N GLU A 179 -17.75 7.39 -12.76
CA GLU A 179 -19.10 6.83 -12.67
C GLU A 179 -19.22 6.01 -11.38
N ILE A 180 -20.29 6.29 -10.63
CA ILE A 180 -20.62 5.68 -9.35
C ILE A 180 -22.01 5.06 -9.46
N ALA A 181 -22.18 3.86 -8.92
CA ALA A 181 -23.45 3.17 -8.94
C ALA A 181 -24.48 3.85 -8.01
N THR A 182 -25.60 4.31 -8.57
CA THR A 182 -26.68 4.93 -7.79
C THR A 182 -27.66 3.91 -7.19
N THR A 183 -27.58 2.65 -7.60
CA THR A 183 -28.41 1.56 -7.07
C THR A 183 -27.56 0.31 -6.83
N SER A 184 -27.75 -0.32 -5.67
CA SER A 184 -26.96 -1.47 -5.24
C SER A 184 -27.41 -2.83 -5.81
N TRP A 185 -28.43 -2.83 -6.68
CA TRP A 185 -29.09 -4.07 -7.15
C TRP A 185 -29.28 -4.07 -8.67
N VAL A 186 -28.24 -4.45 -9.41
CA VAL A 186 -28.44 -5.05 -10.73
C VAL A 186 -27.78 -6.42 -10.74
N LEU A 187 -28.61 -7.46 -10.61
CA LEU A 187 -28.25 -8.84 -10.92
C LEU A 187 -28.40 -9.00 -12.44
N THR A 188 -27.37 -8.68 -13.21
CA THR A 188 -27.41 -8.96 -14.65
C THR A 188 -27.05 -10.43 -14.88
N THR A 189 -28.07 -11.29 -14.97
CA THR A 189 -27.98 -12.64 -15.57
C THR A 189 -28.27 -12.61 -17.07
N ALA A 190 -28.29 -11.43 -17.70
CA ALA A 190 -28.64 -11.31 -19.11
C ALA A 190 -27.44 -11.72 -20.00
N PRO A 191 -27.66 -12.55 -21.05
CA PRO A 191 -26.61 -12.87 -22.00
C PRO A 191 -26.12 -11.58 -22.69
N LYS A 192 -24.79 -11.47 -22.88
CA LYS A 192 -24.13 -10.36 -23.61
C LYS A 192 -24.92 -10.04 -24.87
N GLN A 193 -25.61 -8.90 -24.90
CA GLN A 193 -25.96 -8.30 -26.18
C GLN A 193 -24.71 -7.58 -26.69
N GLN A 194 -24.45 -7.69 -27.98
CA GLN A 194 -23.29 -7.05 -28.60
C GLN A 194 -23.43 -5.53 -28.42
N GLY A 195 -22.62 -4.95 -27.52
CA GLY A 195 -22.67 -3.53 -27.15
C GLY A 195 -23.25 -3.21 -25.76
N SER A 196 -23.68 -4.19 -24.95
CA SER A 196 -24.07 -3.95 -23.55
C SER A 196 -22.88 -4.10 -22.61
N ILE A 197 -22.57 -3.05 -21.83
CA ILE A 197 -21.64 -3.13 -20.69
C ILE A 197 -22.32 -3.96 -19.59
N ASP A 198 -21.66 -5.05 -19.19
CA ASP A 198 -22.16 -6.00 -18.21
C ASP A 198 -21.85 -5.45 -16.81
N VAL A 199 -22.62 -4.45 -16.35
CA VAL A 199 -22.33 -3.77 -15.08
C VAL A 199 -22.73 -4.68 -13.91
N ARG A 200 -21.77 -5.46 -13.40
CA ARG A 200 -21.97 -6.35 -12.25
C ARG A 200 -21.58 -5.63 -10.96
N HIS A 201 -22.47 -4.77 -10.47
CA HIS A 201 -22.32 -4.17 -9.14
C HIS A 201 -22.27 -5.22 -8.02
N VAL A 202 -22.88 -6.38 -8.26
CA VAL A 202 -22.80 -7.55 -7.37
C VAL A 202 -22.09 -8.68 -8.11
N VAL A 203 -20.92 -9.08 -7.62
CA VAL A 203 -20.22 -10.27 -8.10
C VAL A 203 -20.59 -11.48 -7.24
N SER A 204 -20.72 -12.65 -7.86
CA SER A 204 -21.08 -13.90 -7.19
C SER A 204 -20.21 -15.05 -7.68
N GLY A 205 -19.73 -15.89 -6.78
CA GLY A 205 -18.83 -16.99 -7.10
C GLY A 205 -17.95 -17.39 -5.91
N PRO A 206 -16.96 -18.27 -6.11
CA PRO A 206 -16.01 -18.67 -5.06
C PRO A 206 -15.33 -17.46 -4.43
N ALA A 207 -15.22 -17.44 -3.10
CA ALA A 207 -14.78 -16.27 -2.33
C ALA A 207 -13.40 -15.78 -2.74
N VAL A 208 -12.40 -16.68 -2.83
CA VAL A 208 -11.04 -16.31 -3.23
C VAL A 208 -11.06 -15.58 -4.57
N GLN A 209 -11.71 -16.17 -5.58
CA GLN A 209 -11.79 -15.58 -6.91
C GLN A 209 -12.49 -14.21 -6.91
N ARG A 210 -13.67 -14.12 -6.28
CA ARG A 210 -14.46 -12.87 -6.34
C ARG A 210 -13.84 -11.75 -5.52
N ILE A 211 -13.22 -12.05 -4.40
CA ILE A 211 -12.48 -11.05 -3.61
C ILE A 211 -11.26 -10.57 -4.40
N SER A 212 -10.49 -11.49 -5.01
CA SER A 212 -9.35 -11.12 -5.84
C SER A 212 -9.74 -10.23 -7.03
N GLU A 213 -10.82 -10.55 -7.73
CA GLU A 213 -11.33 -9.73 -8.84
C GLU A 213 -11.79 -8.35 -8.37
N VAL A 214 -12.50 -8.25 -7.23
CA VAL A 214 -12.93 -6.94 -6.71
C VAL A 214 -11.73 -6.05 -6.37
N ILE A 215 -10.71 -6.62 -5.71
CA ILE A 215 -9.50 -5.87 -5.36
C ILE A 215 -8.75 -5.46 -6.63
N GLN A 216 -8.48 -6.40 -7.54
CA GLN A 216 -7.72 -6.11 -8.77
C GLN A 216 -8.44 -5.11 -9.68
N ASP A 217 -9.75 -5.25 -9.89
CA ASP A 217 -10.52 -4.33 -10.72
C ASP A 217 -10.49 -2.90 -10.15
N SER A 218 -10.48 -2.78 -8.82
CA SER A 218 -10.44 -1.48 -8.13
C SER A 218 -9.06 -0.84 -8.22
N LEU A 219 -7.99 -1.63 -8.08
CA LEU A 219 -6.62 -1.19 -8.32
C LEU A 219 -6.42 -0.76 -9.77
N ASP A 220 -6.80 -1.60 -10.75
CA ASP A 220 -6.70 -1.28 -12.18
C ASP A 220 -7.53 -0.03 -12.54
N ALA A 221 -8.65 0.23 -11.86
CA ALA A 221 -9.44 1.44 -12.05
C ALA A 221 -8.75 2.70 -11.52
N ALA A 222 -8.14 2.61 -10.33
CA ALA A 222 -7.35 3.70 -9.75
C ALA A 222 -6.09 3.99 -10.59
N ASP A 223 -5.33 2.95 -10.93
CA ASP A 223 -4.13 3.06 -11.75
C ASP A 223 -4.42 3.64 -13.15
N ARG A 224 -5.63 3.40 -13.69
CA ARG A 224 -6.04 4.03 -14.96
C ARG A 224 -6.27 5.53 -14.83
N LEU A 225 -6.78 6.00 -13.70
CA LEU A 225 -6.96 7.43 -13.42
C LEU A 225 -5.61 8.13 -13.22
N ASP A 226 -4.68 7.47 -12.55
CA ASP A 226 -3.34 8.00 -12.26
C ASP A 226 -2.36 7.81 -13.43
N GLY A 227 -2.76 7.08 -14.47
CA GLY A 227 -1.92 6.82 -15.65
C GLY A 227 -0.83 5.78 -15.42
N THR A 228 -0.94 4.98 -14.36
CA THR A 228 0.00 3.96 -13.90
C THR A 228 -0.44 2.53 -14.23
N LEU A 229 -1.50 2.32 -15.02
CA LEU A 229 -2.03 0.98 -15.32
C LEU A 229 -1.01 0.00 -15.93
N GLU A 230 -0.08 0.50 -16.73
CA GLU A 230 0.99 -0.31 -17.33
C GLU A 230 2.19 -0.53 -16.38
N ASP A 231 2.23 0.19 -15.26
CA ASP A 231 3.27 0.13 -14.24
C ASP A 231 2.68 0.23 -12.81
N PRO A 232 1.79 -0.71 -12.43
CA PRO A 232 0.99 -0.61 -11.21
C PRO A 232 1.87 -0.64 -9.95
N ALA A 233 1.35 -0.14 -8.83
CA ALA A 233 2.01 -0.24 -7.53
C ALA A 233 1.64 -1.53 -6.77
N PHE A 234 0.44 -2.07 -7.03
CA PHE A 234 -0.08 -3.27 -6.38
C PHE A 234 -0.68 -4.25 -7.39
N VAL A 235 -0.51 -5.54 -7.10
CA VAL A 235 -1.18 -6.63 -7.82
C VAL A 235 -1.81 -7.63 -6.85
N VAL A 236 -2.81 -8.37 -7.33
CA VAL A 236 -3.47 -9.42 -6.56
C VAL A 236 -2.95 -10.80 -6.95
N SER A 237 -2.59 -11.58 -5.92
CA SER A 237 -2.21 -12.98 -6.02
C SER A 237 -3.29 -13.87 -5.41
N PRO A 238 -4.13 -14.52 -6.24
CA PRO A 238 -5.11 -15.47 -5.73
C PRO A 238 -4.42 -16.76 -5.28
N GLY A 239 -4.76 -17.23 -4.09
CA GLY A 239 -4.35 -18.53 -3.57
C GLY A 239 -5.11 -19.68 -4.22
N GLU A 240 -4.55 -20.87 -4.08
CA GLU A 240 -5.19 -22.11 -4.52
C GLU A 240 -6.18 -22.63 -3.46
N GLY A 241 -7.21 -23.35 -3.91
CA GLY A 241 -8.16 -24.04 -3.04
C GLY A 241 -9.63 -23.71 -3.30
N ASP A 242 -10.50 -24.60 -2.85
CA ASP A 242 -11.94 -24.37 -2.87
C ASP A 242 -12.34 -23.36 -1.79
N SER A 243 -13.26 -22.45 -2.12
CA SER A 243 -13.81 -21.47 -1.19
C SER A 243 -15.32 -21.36 -1.36
N PRO A 244 -16.07 -21.00 -0.30
CA PRO A 244 -17.52 -20.91 -0.37
C PRO A 244 -17.96 -19.85 -1.40
N VAL A 245 -19.18 -20.01 -1.92
CA VAL A 245 -19.76 -19.01 -2.81
C VAL A 245 -20.20 -17.79 -2.00
N VAL A 246 -19.70 -16.62 -2.37
CA VAL A 246 -20.05 -15.33 -1.78
C VAL A 246 -20.74 -14.42 -2.79
N ARG A 247 -21.35 -13.36 -2.28
CA ARG A 247 -21.90 -12.26 -3.07
C ARG A 247 -21.35 -10.95 -2.53
N ILE A 248 -20.60 -10.21 -3.34
CA ILE A 248 -19.97 -8.95 -2.94
C ILE A 248 -20.62 -7.83 -3.72
N ALA A 249 -21.15 -6.84 -3.03
CA ALA A 249 -21.69 -5.63 -3.63
C ALA A 249 -20.63 -4.53 -3.59
N ARG A 250 -20.17 -4.07 -4.76
CA ARG A 250 -19.27 -2.91 -4.89
C ARG A 250 -20.09 -1.64 -4.70
N ARG A 251 -19.65 -0.76 -3.80
CA ARG A 251 -20.42 0.44 -3.38
C ARG A 251 -19.63 1.73 -3.47
N ASP A 252 -18.46 1.70 -4.11
CA ASP A 252 -17.53 2.83 -4.13
C ASP A 252 -17.11 3.29 -2.71
N ASP A 253 -17.28 2.40 -1.72
CA ASP A 253 -16.68 2.46 -0.38
C ASP A 253 -15.22 1.98 -0.48
N PRO A 254 -14.35 2.21 0.53
CA PRO A 254 -13.01 1.65 0.54
C PRO A 254 -12.98 0.14 0.24
N VAL A 255 -11.99 -0.32 -0.52
CA VAL A 255 -11.84 -1.73 -0.91
C VAL A 255 -11.83 -2.62 0.32
N TRP A 256 -11.04 -2.26 1.34
CA TRP A 256 -10.97 -3.00 2.60
C TRP A 256 -12.35 -3.15 3.24
N GLY A 257 -13.08 -2.05 3.42
CA GLY A 257 -14.44 -2.05 3.98
C GLY A 257 -15.44 -2.86 3.16
N THR A 258 -15.20 -3.03 1.86
CA THR A 258 -16.06 -3.81 0.96
C THR A 258 -15.82 -5.32 1.09
N VAL A 259 -14.56 -5.76 1.24
CA VAL A 259 -14.21 -7.19 1.17
C VAL A 259 -13.94 -7.85 2.52
N ALA A 260 -13.50 -7.10 3.53
CA ALA A 260 -12.99 -7.65 4.79
C ALA A 260 -13.98 -8.59 5.50
N GLU A 261 -15.22 -8.13 5.70
CA GLU A 261 -16.25 -8.94 6.38
C GLU A 261 -16.63 -10.17 5.55
N THR A 262 -16.68 -10.04 4.22
CA THR A 262 -16.96 -11.19 3.35
C THR A 262 -15.82 -12.20 3.39
N ALA A 263 -14.58 -11.74 3.39
CA ALA A 263 -13.39 -12.58 3.51
C ALA A 263 -13.40 -13.36 4.83
N ARG A 264 -13.63 -12.65 5.94
CA ARG A 264 -13.74 -13.23 7.28
C ARG A 264 -14.84 -14.28 7.39
N LEU A 265 -16.05 -14.00 6.89
CA LEU A 265 -17.16 -14.95 6.91
C LEU A 265 -16.95 -16.16 5.99
N ALA A 266 -16.15 -16.00 4.94
CA ALA A 266 -15.83 -17.05 3.98
C ALA A 266 -14.60 -17.89 4.37
N GLY A 267 -13.89 -17.56 5.45
CA GLY A 267 -12.62 -18.18 5.80
C GLY A 267 -11.55 -17.91 4.75
N VAL A 268 -11.46 -16.68 4.25
CA VAL A 268 -10.45 -16.24 3.28
C VAL A 268 -9.53 -15.23 3.94
N GLU A 269 -8.25 -15.58 4.08
CA GLU A 269 -7.21 -14.71 4.58
C GLU A 269 -6.77 -13.69 3.51
N LEU A 270 -6.67 -12.44 3.95
CA LEU A 270 -6.09 -11.33 3.20
C LEU A 270 -4.78 -10.90 3.87
N SER A 271 -3.73 -10.71 3.07
CA SER A 271 -2.45 -10.17 3.50
C SER A 271 -1.80 -9.37 2.38
N ALA A 272 -0.91 -8.44 2.71
CA ALA A 272 -0.11 -7.73 1.73
C ALA A 272 1.38 -7.95 2.01
N ARG A 273 2.16 -8.12 0.95
CA ARG A 273 3.62 -8.29 1.01
C ARG A 273 4.26 -7.40 -0.03
N LEU A 274 5.48 -6.96 0.21
CA LEU A 274 6.28 -6.29 -0.81
C LEU A 274 7.13 -7.34 -1.52
N TRP A 275 7.00 -7.45 -2.85
CA TRP A 275 7.86 -8.26 -3.71
C TRP A 275 9.03 -7.42 -4.19
N TRP A 276 10.23 -7.99 -4.21
CA TRP A 276 11.42 -7.35 -4.74
C TRP A 276 11.96 -8.08 -5.98
N PRO A 277 12.60 -7.38 -6.91
CA PRO A 277 13.28 -8.00 -8.04
C PRO A 277 14.16 -9.20 -7.67
N GLY A 278 13.83 -10.33 -8.28
CA GLY A 278 14.45 -11.63 -8.07
C GLY A 278 13.84 -12.48 -6.95
N ASP A 279 12.77 -12.03 -6.30
CA ASP A 279 11.89 -12.94 -5.54
C ASP A 279 11.20 -13.90 -6.52
N ALA A 280 10.60 -14.97 -5.99
CA ALA A 280 9.88 -15.94 -6.82
C ALA A 280 8.77 -15.26 -7.64
N PRO A 281 8.50 -15.72 -8.89
CA PRO A 281 7.38 -15.21 -9.66
C PRO A 281 6.07 -15.23 -8.86
N VAL A 282 5.26 -14.20 -9.02
CA VAL A 282 3.97 -14.08 -8.33
C VAL A 282 2.86 -14.60 -9.23
N PRO A 283 2.04 -15.57 -8.80
CA PRO A 283 0.87 -15.97 -9.55
C PRO A 283 -0.19 -14.86 -9.42
N THR A 284 -0.59 -14.28 -10.55
CA THR A 284 -1.62 -13.24 -10.64
C THR A 284 -2.82 -13.73 -11.45
N LEU A 285 -3.90 -12.94 -11.50
CA LEU A 285 -5.04 -13.22 -12.39
C LEU A 285 -4.66 -13.25 -13.88
N LYS A 286 -3.53 -12.63 -14.26
CA LYS A 286 -3.01 -12.58 -15.65
C LYS A 286 -1.92 -13.64 -15.90
N GLY A 287 -1.63 -14.51 -14.94
CA GLY A 287 -0.56 -15.51 -14.98
C GLY A 287 0.61 -15.20 -14.02
N GLU A 288 1.69 -15.96 -14.11
CA GLU A 288 2.91 -15.67 -13.33
C GLU A 288 3.60 -14.40 -13.83
N GLN A 289 3.93 -13.50 -12.91
CA GLN A 289 4.56 -12.20 -13.22
C GLN A 289 5.80 -11.94 -12.38
N GLN A 290 6.67 -11.11 -12.94
CA GLN A 290 7.86 -10.53 -12.30
C GLN A 290 8.03 -9.11 -12.81
N TRP A 291 8.64 -8.26 -11.98
CA TRP A 291 8.82 -6.83 -12.27
C TRP A 291 10.28 -6.42 -12.13
N GLN A 292 10.62 -5.26 -12.67
CA GLN A 292 11.95 -4.65 -12.54
C GLN A 292 12.03 -3.66 -11.37
N LYS A 293 10.91 -3.43 -10.69
CA LYS A 293 10.77 -2.61 -9.49
C LYS A 293 10.12 -3.40 -8.37
N ALA A 294 10.11 -2.86 -7.15
CA ALA A 294 9.35 -3.44 -6.06
C ALA A 294 7.84 -3.37 -6.36
N MET A 295 7.08 -4.33 -5.84
CA MET A 295 5.65 -4.46 -6.15
C MET A 295 4.88 -4.87 -4.91
N GLY A 296 3.80 -4.16 -4.58
CA GLY A 296 2.86 -4.60 -3.57
C GLY A 296 2.08 -5.82 -4.05
N VAL A 297 2.01 -6.87 -3.24
CA VAL A 297 1.31 -8.12 -3.57
C VAL A 297 0.25 -8.40 -2.53
N ILE A 298 -1.00 -8.29 -2.92
CA ILE A 298 -2.15 -8.61 -2.08
C ILE A 298 -2.50 -10.07 -2.30
N ARG A 299 -2.35 -10.88 -1.25
CA ARG A 299 -2.63 -12.31 -1.29
C ARG A 299 -4.02 -12.58 -0.73
N VAL A 300 -4.76 -13.39 -1.47
CA VAL A 300 -6.13 -13.79 -1.12
C VAL A 300 -6.16 -15.31 -1.10
N LYS A 301 -6.17 -15.95 0.07
CA LYS A 301 -6.10 -17.42 0.17
C LYS A 301 -7.18 -17.96 1.11
N ALA A 302 -7.69 -19.16 0.84
CA ALA A 302 -8.56 -19.84 1.80
C ALA A 302 -7.77 -20.22 3.07
N GLU A 303 -8.37 -20.08 4.24
CA GLU A 303 -7.83 -20.65 5.48
C GLU A 303 -7.89 -22.18 5.39
N SER A 304 -6.76 -22.83 5.67
CA SER A 304 -6.62 -24.29 5.71
C SER A 304 -6.96 -24.86 7.08
#